data_AF-E1ZX86-F1
#
_entry.id   AF-E1ZX86-F1
#
_cell.length_a   1.000
_cell.length_b   1.000
_cell.length_c   1.000
_cell.angle_alpha   90.00
_cell.angle_beta   90.00
_cell.angle_gamma   90.00
#
_symmetry.space_group_name_H-M   'P 1'
#
loop_
_entity.id
_entity.type
_entity.pdbx_description
1 polymer ?
#
loop_
_entity_poly.entity_id
_entity_poly.type
_entity_poly.pdbx_seq_one_letter_code
_entity_poly.pdbx_strand_id
1 'polypeptide(L)'
;MQYFLSVKDKLHKEYPNYTQIEIIKKVAEQWSQVDPTIKQNLQKQYMEQSSVYKQKLMEYKNSITDDQQMLIKQELIKKEHALEKSQIKQKLAELGKPKRPLTAFVLFMQDNKMVKDPQISQQDWMKNMSNEWKNLIIEDKNKYIAKAARLSEKYKIELKNWEENMIREGHQDLLKSTLKSKRNTAIDKHKE
;
A
#
# COMPACT_ATOMS: atom_id res chain seq x y z
N MET A 1 -17.20 -17.20 -12.73
CA MET A 1 -16.86 -17.41 -11.30
C MET A 1 -17.66 -18.54 -10.66
N GLN A 2 -18.99 -18.63 -10.84
CA GLN A 2 -19.81 -19.72 -10.25
C GLN A 2 -19.36 -21.14 -10.67
N TYR A 3 -19.07 -21.38 -11.95
CA TYR A 3 -18.54 -22.67 -12.41
C TYR A 3 -17.19 -22.99 -11.75
N PHE A 4 -16.27 -22.02 -11.69
CA PHE A 4 -14.99 -22.18 -10.99
C PHE A 4 -15.19 -22.61 -9.54
N LEU A 5 -16.12 -21.99 -8.80
CA LEU A 5 -16.39 -22.34 -7.41
C LEU A 5 -16.92 -23.78 -7.26
N SER A 6 -17.67 -24.31 -8.22
CA SER A 6 -18.19 -25.68 -8.16
C SER A 6 -17.16 -26.75 -8.53
N VAL A 7 -16.16 -26.43 -9.36
CA VAL A 7 -15.16 -27.40 -9.82
C VAL A 7 -13.79 -27.26 -9.14
N LYS A 8 -13.47 -26.10 -8.54
CA LYS A 8 -12.13 -25.83 -7.99
C LYS A 8 -11.71 -26.87 -6.96
N ASP A 9 -12.62 -27.29 -6.07
CA ASP A 9 -12.27 -28.20 -4.98
C ASP A 9 -12.04 -29.63 -5.46
N LYS A 10 -12.66 -30.01 -6.58
CA LYS A 10 -12.40 -31.29 -7.25
C LYS A 10 -11.04 -31.26 -7.95
N LEU A 11 -10.75 -30.18 -8.68
CA LEU A 11 -9.47 -30.04 -9.38
C LEU A 11 -8.27 -29.92 -8.43
N HIS A 12 -8.40 -29.28 -7.27
CA HIS A 12 -7.33 -29.26 -6.27
C HIS A 12 -7.08 -30.65 -5.66
N LYS A 13 -8.09 -31.53 -5.60
CA LYS A 13 -7.93 -32.92 -5.15
C LYS A 13 -7.29 -33.81 -6.21
N GLU A 14 -7.67 -33.63 -7.48
CA GLU A 14 -7.11 -34.38 -8.61
C GLU A 14 -5.68 -33.93 -8.96
N TYR A 15 -5.37 -32.65 -8.74
CA TYR A 15 -4.07 -32.06 -9.00
C TYR A 15 -3.50 -31.34 -7.76
N PRO A 16 -3.10 -32.08 -6.70
CA PRO A 16 -2.59 -31.47 -5.46
C PRO A 16 -1.31 -30.65 -5.65
N ASN A 17 -0.54 -30.95 -6.69
CA ASN A 17 0.73 -30.29 -7.01
C ASN A 17 0.58 -29.06 -7.91
N TYR A 18 -0.63 -28.77 -8.39
CA TYR A 18 -0.87 -27.64 -9.30
C TYR A 18 -1.00 -26.35 -8.51
N THR A 19 -0.42 -25.29 -9.04
CA THR A 19 -0.62 -23.94 -8.52
C THR A 19 -2.04 -23.45 -8.83
N GLN A 20 -2.51 -22.50 -8.02
CA GLN A 20 -3.83 -21.88 -8.21
C GLN A 20 -4.05 -21.34 -9.63
N ILE A 21 -2.98 -20.83 -10.28
CA ILE A 21 -3.02 -20.32 -11.65
C ILE A 21 -3.24 -21.46 -12.66
N GLU A 22 -2.61 -22.60 -12.47
CA GLU A 22 -2.76 -23.78 -13.33
C GLU A 22 -4.15 -24.41 -13.19
N ILE A 23 -4.68 -24.45 -11.96
CA ILE A 23 -6.07 -24.86 -11.71
C ILE A 23 -7.05 -23.93 -12.44
N ILE A 24 -6.85 -22.61 -12.37
CA ILE A 24 -7.70 -21.63 -13.09
C ILE A 24 -7.64 -21.87 -14.60
N LYS A 25 -6.46 -22.13 -15.17
CA LYS A 25 -6.31 -22.48 -16.60
C LYS A 25 -7.08 -23.75 -16.95
N LYS A 26 -7.01 -24.80 -16.12
CA LYS A 26 -7.76 -26.04 -16.32
C LYS A 26 -9.27 -25.84 -16.23
N VAL A 27 -9.74 -25.00 -15.32
CA VAL A 27 -11.16 -24.64 -15.25
C VAL A 27 -11.62 -23.91 -16.51
N ALA A 28 -10.81 -22.99 -17.04
CA ALA A 28 -11.13 -22.29 -18.27
C ALA A 28 -11.20 -23.25 -19.47
N GLU A 29 -10.28 -24.21 -19.55
CA GLU A 29 -10.28 -25.27 -20.56
C GLU A 29 -11.56 -26.12 -20.46
N GLN A 30 -11.90 -26.60 -19.26
CA GLN A 30 -13.14 -27.37 -19.04
C GLN A 30 -14.39 -26.55 -19.38
N TRP A 31 -14.44 -25.28 -18.98
CA TRP A 31 -15.58 -24.39 -19.31
C TRP A 31 -15.82 -24.26 -20.81
N SER A 32 -14.77 -24.29 -21.64
CA SER A 32 -14.94 -24.24 -23.09
C SER A 32 -15.67 -25.48 -23.63
N GLN A 33 -15.39 -26.65 -23.05
CA GLN A 33 -15.93 -27.95 -23.43
C GLN A 33 -17.26 -28.32 -22.73
N VAL A 34 -17.68 -27.58 -21.70
CA VAL A 34 -18.94 -27.84 -20.99
C VAL A 34 -20.16 -27.70 -21.90
N ASP A 35 -21.09 -28.63 -21.71
CA ASP A 35 -22.38 -28.71 -22.39
C ASP A 35 -23.19 -27.39 -22.30
N PRO A 36 -23.84 -26.95 -23.40
CA PRO A 36 -24.66 -25.74 -23.42
C PRO A 36 -25.75 -25.68 -22.33
N THR A 37 -26.36 -26.80 -21.96
CA THR A 37 -27.41 -26.88 -20.93
C THR A 37 -26.87 -26.51 -19.54
N ILE A 38 -25.65 -26.95 -19.21
CA ILE A 38 -25.01 -26.59 -17.94
C ILE A 38 -24.70 -25.08 -17.91
N LYS A 39 -24.24 -24.52 -19.03
CA LYS A 39 -24.00 -23.08 -19.17
C LYS A 39 -25.28 -22.27 -19.00
N GLN A 40 -26.38 -22.70 -19.62
CA GLN A 40 -27.70 -22.08 -19.50
C GLN A 40 -28.22 -22.14 -18.06
N ASN A 41 -28.09 -23.28 -17.38
CA ASN A 41 -28.51 -23.40 -15.98
C ASN A 41 -27.73 -22.45 -15.05
N LEU A 42 -26.40 -22.37 -15.22
CA LEU A 42 -25.58 -21.43 -14.45
C LEU A 42 -25.94 -19.97 -14.75
N GLN A 43 -26.24 -19.65 -16.01
CA GLN A 43 -26.72 -18.32 -16.38
C GLN A 43 -28.06 -17.99 -15.71
N LYS A 44 -29.00 -18.94 -15.69
CA LYS A 44 -30.28 -18.79 -14.98
C LYS A 44 -30.06 -18.56 -13.47
N GLN A 45 -29.22 -19.38 -12.84
CA GLN A 45 -28.85 -19.21 -11.43
C GLN A 45 -28.20 -17.83 -11.16
N TYR A 46 -27.35 -17.35 -12.05
CA TYR A 46 -26.77 -16.01 -11.95
C TYR A 46 -27.85 -14.92 -12.03
N MET A 47 -28.81 -15.02 -12.95
CA MET A 47 -29.89 -14.05 -13.07
C MET A 47 -30.77 -14.02 -11.81
N GLU A 48 -31.12 -15.19 -11.27
CA GLU A 48 -31.88 -15.31 -10.02
C GLU A 48 -31.12 -14.69 -8.85
N GLN A 49 -29.84 -15.04 -8.67
CA GLN A 49 -29.00 -14.47 -7.61
C GLN A 49 -28.82 -12.95 -7.77
N SER A 50 -28.70 -12.46 -9.01
CA SER A 50 -28.62 -11.03 -9.31
C SER A 50 -29.91 -10.31 -8.91
N SER A 51 -31.06 -10.93 -9.17
CA SER A 51 -32.38 -10.40 -8.77
C SER A 51 -32.51 -10.31 -7.24
N VAL A 52 -32.17 -11.39 -6.53
CA VAL A 52 -32.17 -11.43 -5.05
C VAL A 52 -31.20 -10.40 -4.47
N TYR A 53 -30.00 -10.29 -5.04
CA TYR A 53 -29.01 -9.30 -4.61
C TYR A 53 -29.52 -7.86 -4.80
N LYS A 54 -30.16 -7.55 -5.93
CA LYS A 54 -30.76 -6.24 -6.18
C LYS A 54 -31.83 -5.91 -5.15
N GLN A 55 -32.71 -6.86 -4.83
CA GLN A 55 -33.73 -6.67 -3.80
C GLN A 55 -33.10 -6.37 -2.43
N LYS A 56 -32.15 -7.21 -1.99
CA LYS A 56 -31.41 -6.99 -0.74
C LYS A 56 -30.67 -5.65 -0.70
N LEU A 57 -30.13 -5.22 -1.85
CA LEU A 57 -29.45 -3.93 -1.96
C LEU A 57 -30.44 -2.76 -1.81
N MET A 58 -31.66 -2.87 -2.35
CA MET A 58 -32.70 -1.88 -2.14
C MET A 58 -33.13 -1.82 -0.68
N GLU A 59 -33.39 -2.98 -0.07
CA GLU A 59 -33.72 -3.07 1.36
C GLU A 59 -32.62 -2.46 2.23
N TYR A 60 -31.36 -2.79 1.95
CA TYR A 60 -30.20 -2.22 2.64
C TYR A 60 -30.14 -0.69 2.47
N LYS A 61 -30.27 -0.18 1.24
CA LYS A 61 -30.26 1.26 0.96
C LYS A 61 -31.40 2.01 1.66
N ASN A 62 -32.57 1.38 1.79
CA ASN A 62 -33.72 1.96 2.49
C ASN A 62 -33.56 1.89 4.02
N SER A 63 -32.75 0.96 4.54
CA SER A 63 -32.51 0.78 5.99
C SER A 63 -31.46 1.70 6.58
N ILE A 64 -30.61 2.31 5.74
CA ILE A 64 -29.50 3.16 6.18
C ILE A 64 -29.90 4.63 6.17
N THR A 65 -29.45 5.37 7.18
CA THR A 65 -29.65 6.82 7.26
C THR A 65 -28.70 7.58 6.35
N ASP A 66 -29.02 8.83 6.04
CA ASP A 66 -28.16 9.71 5.23
C ASP A 66 -26.75 9.87 5.84
N ASP A 67 -26.66 9.98 7.17
CA ASP A 67 -25.38 10.05 7.89
C ASP A 67 -24.55 8.77 7.70
N GLN A 68 -25.17 7.60 7.76
CA GLN A 68 -24.50 6.32 7.53
C GLN A 68 -24.04 6.19 6.07
N GLN A 69 -24.87 6.60 5.11
CA GLN A 69 -24.49 6.65 3.70
C GLN A 69 -23.29 7.58 3.47
N MET A 70 -23.28 8.74 4.11
CA MET A 70 -22.18 9.71 4.04
C MET A 70 -20.90 9.13 4.62
N LEU A 71 -20.97 8.45 5.78
CA LEU A 71 -19.82 7.77 6.39
C LEU A 71 -19.24 6.69 5.47
N ILE A 72 -20.10 5.84 4.89
CA ILE A 72 -19.68 4.80 3.93
C ILE A 72 -18.96 5.44 2.74
N LYS A 73 -19.50 6.52 2.18
CA LYS A 73 -18.88 7.23 1.07
C LYS A 73 -17.53 7.81 1.45
N GLN A 74 -17.39 8.41 2.64
CA GLN A 74 -16.12 8.92 3.12
C GLN A 74 -15.07 7.81 3.30
N GLU A 75 -15.45 6.66 3.86
CA GLU A 75 -14.54 5.52 4.02
C GLU A 75 -14.11 4.93 2.66
N LEU A 76 -15.01 4.88 1.68
CA LEU A 76 -14.66 4.48 0.31
C LEU A 76 -13.64 5.44 -0.32
N ILE A 77 -13.85 6.76 -0.19
CA ILE A 77 -12.91 7.79 -0.68
C ILE A 77 -11.55 7.66 0.03
N LYS A 78 -11.53 7.46 1.35
CA LYS A 78 -10.28 7.23 2.10
C LYS A 78 -9.54 5.99 1.59
N LYS A 79 -10.27 4.90 1.32
CA LYS A 79 -9.71 3.65 0.79
C LYS A 79 -9.15 3.84 -0.62
N GLU A 80 -9.86 4.55 -1.48
CA GLU A 80 -9.42 4.89 -2.84
C GLU A 80 -8.13 5.71 -2.80
N HIS A 81 -8.10 6.80 -2.03
CA HIS A 81 -6.88 7.61 -1.87
C HIS A 81 -5.71 6.82 -1.25
N ALA A 82 -5.98 5.91 -0.32
CA ALA A 82 -4.94 5.04 0.25
C ALA A 82 -4.35 4.10 -0.82
N LEU A 83 -5.20 3.55 -1.69
CA LEU A 83 -4.78 2.72 -2.82
C LEU A 83 -3.97 3.52 -3.84
N GLU A 84 -4.46 4.69 -4.27
CA GLU A 84 -3.75 5.59 -5.18
C GLU A 84 -2.36 5.96 -4.63
N LYS A 85 -2.29 6.33 -3.35
CA LYS A 85 -1.02 6.66 -2.68
C LYS A 85 -0.06 5.47 -2.66
N SER A 86 -0.56 4.25 -2.44
CA SER A 86 0.26 3.03 -2.48
C SER A 86 0.78 2.74 -3.89
N GLN A 87 -0.07 2.87 -4.91
CA GLN A 87 0.30 2.67 -6.31
C GLN A 87 1.34 3.71 -6.77
N ILE A 88 1.15 4.98 -6.42
CA ILE A 88 2.15 6.03 -6.70
C ILE A 88 3.46 5.71 -6.00
N LYS A 89 3.43 5.30 -4.73
CA LYS A 89 4.64 4.90 -3.98
C LYS A 89 5.35 3.72 -4.64
N GLN A 90 4.61 2.73 -5.12
CA GLN A 90 5.18 1.57 -5.84
C GLN A 90 5.82 2.01 -7.16
N LYS A 91 5.13 2.79 -7.99
CA LYS A 91 5.68 3.32 -9.26
C LYS A 91 6.95 4.12 -9.02
N LEU A 92 6.97 5.00 -8.00
CA LEU A 92 8.17 5.75 -7.65
C LEU A 92 9.34 4.84 -7.22
N ALA A 93 9.05 3.71 -6.56
CA ALA A 93 10.07 2.74 -6.18
C ALA A 93 10.60 1.95 -7.40
N GLU A 94 9.72 1.57 -8.33
CA GLU A 94 10.07 0.93 -9.60
C GLU A 94 10.93 1.84 -10.48
N LEU A 95 10.65 3.15 -10.47
CA LEU A 95 11.45 4.18 -11.15
C LEU A 95 12.73 4.55 -10.39
N GLY A 96 13.08 3.82 -9.32
CA GLY A 96 14.36 4.00 -8.63
C GLY A 96 14.48 5.29 -7.82
N LYS A 97 13.37 5.89 -7.36
CA LYS A 97 13.41 7.09 -6.53
C LYS A 97 14.33 6.89 -5.33
N PRO A 98 15.35 7.75 -5.11
CA PRO A 98 16.23 7.65 -3.97
C PRO A 98 15.45 7.62 -2.65
N LYS A 99 15.86 6.76 -1.72
CA LYS A 99 15.23 6.67 -0.39
C LYS A 99 15.76 7.78 0.50
N ARG A 100 14.89 8.37 1.31
CA ARG A 100 15.30 9.36 2.32
C ARG A 100 16.33 8.73 3.27
N PRO A 101 17.45 9.43 3.52
CA PRO A 101 18.48 8.92 4.41
C PRO A 101 17.98 8.93 5.85
N LEU A 102 18.59 8.09 6.66
CA LEU A 102 18.29 7.97 8.09
C LEU A 102 18.80 9.20 8.84
N THR A 103 18.05 9.61 9.85
CA THR A 103 18.45 10.70 10.75
C THR A 103 19.53 10.23 11.71
N ALA A 104 20.22 11.17 12.36
CA ALA A 104 21.28 10.86 13.34
C ALA A 104 20.78 9.91 14.43
N PHE A 105 19.58 10.13 14.95
CA PHE A 105 18.96 9.27 15.95
C PHE A 105 18.67 7.85 15.43
N VAL A 106 18.19 7.71 14.19
CA VAL A 106 17.90 6.39 13.62
C VAL A 106 19.19 5.63 13.30
N LEU A 107 20.27 6.33 12.91
CA LEU A 107 21.60 5.73 12.75
C LEU A 107 22.14 5.24 14.10
N PHE A 108 22.02 6.04 15.15
CA PHE A 108 22.35 5.61 16.52
C PHE A 108 21.54 4.39 16.95
N MET A 109 20.23 4.40 16.70
CA MET A 109 19.34 3.28 17.02
C MET A 109 19.68 2.01 16.24
N GLN A 110 20.11 2.11 14.97
CA GLN A 110 20.56 0.96 14.18
C GLN A 110 21.83 0.34 14.77
N ASP A 111 22.80 1.17 15.15
CA ASP A 111 24.07 0.73 15.72
C ASP A 111 23.86 0.08 17.11
N ASN A 112 22.82 0.50 17.86
CA ASN A 112 22.45 -0.05 19.17
C ASN A 112 21.33 -1.11 19.12
N LYS A 113 20.86 -1.50 17.93
CA LYS A 113 19.74 -2.46 17.76
C LYS A 113 20.06 -3.85 18.31
N MET A 114 21.34 -4.22 18.35
CA MET A 114 21.81 -5.51 18.87
C MET A 114 21.69 -5.64 20.39
N VAL A 115 21.48 -4.52 21.12
CA VAL A 115 21.33 -4.49 22.58
C VAL A 115 19.87 -4.70 23.02
N LYS A 116 18.97 -5.00 22.08
CA LYS A 116 17.56 -5.22 22.40
C LYS A 116 17.37 -6.54 23.14
N ASP A 117 17.08 -6.45 24.43
CA ASP A 117 16.59 -7.57 25.24
C ASP A 117 15.25 -8.10 24.67
N PRO A 118 15.14 -9.41 24.36
CA PRO A 118 13.91 -10.04 23.89
C PRO A 118 12.70 -9.85 24.82
N GLN A 119 12.92 -9.58 26.11
CA GLN A 119 11.85 -9.41 27.10
C GLN A 119 11.24 -8.00 27.09
N ILE A 120 11.90 -7.01 26.49
CA ILE A 120 11.42 -5.62 26.49
C ILE A 120 10.50 -5.37 25.30
N SER A 121 9.34 -4.77 25.57
CA SER A 121 8.41 -4.30 24.54
C SER A 121 9.11 -3.33 23.58
N GLN A 122 8.76 -3.39 22.29
CA GLN A 122 9.29 -2.46 21.29
C GLN A 122 9.07 -0.99 21.69
N GLN A 123 7.96 -0.69 22.37
CA GLN A 123 7.67 0.67 22.82
C GLN A 123 8.60 1.14 23.93
N ASP A 124 8.89 0.28 24.91
CA ASP A 124 9.77 0.63 26.03
C ASP A 124 11.24 0.66 25.61
N TRP A 125 11.64 -0.23 24.71
CA TRP A 125 12.96 -0.14 24.07
C TRP A 125 13.15 1.18 23.31
N MET A 126 12.13 1.64 22.56
CA MET A 126 12.18 2.94 21.88
C MET A 126 12.28 4.11 22.85
N LYS A 127 11.60 4.05 24.01
CA LYS A 127 11.74 5.07 25.07
C LYS A 127 13.15 5.09 25.65
N ASN A 128 13.73 3.92 25.93
CA ASN A 128 15.09 3.81 26.44
C ASN A 128 16.11 4.38 25.46
N MET A 129 16.04 4.01 24.18
CA MET A 129 16.92 4.56 23.13
C MET A 129 16.79 6.08 22.99
N SER A 130 15.57 6.61 23.13
CA SER A 130 15.32 8.07 23.12
C SER A 130 16.00 8.77 24.31
N ASN A 131 15.94 8.16 25.50
CA ASN A 131 16.60 8.69 26.69
C ASN A 131 18.13 8.61 26.59
N GLU A 132 18.67 7.49 26.12
CA GLU A 132 20.10 7.33 25.86
C GLU A 132 20.61 8.36 24.85
N TRP A 133 19.88 8.59 23.75
CA TRP A 133 20.23 9.63 22.78
C TRP A 133 20.22 11.06 23.33
N LYS A 134 19.33 11.35 24.29
CA LYS A 134 19.30 12.65 24.97
C LYS A 134 20.51 12.82 25.90
N ASN A 135 20.92 11.75 26.57
CA ASN A 135 22.02 11.76 27.54
C ASN A 135 23.39 11.44 26.92
N LEU A 136 23.43 11.12 25.63
CA LEU A 136 24.67 10.83 24.89
C LEU A 136 25.59 12.06 24.90
N ILE A 137 26.89 11.82 25.10
CA ILE A 137 27.92 12.87 25.03
C ILE A 137 27.92 13.54 23.65
N ILE A 138 28.29 14.82 23.63
CA ILE A 138 28.18 15.66 22.44
C ILE A 138 29.06 15.13 21.31
N GLU A 139 30.23 14.59 21.64
CA GLU A 139 31.20 14.02 20.71
C GLU A 139 30.63 12.82 19.95
N ASP A 140 30.05 11.86 20.68
CA ASP A 140 29.41 10.68 20.10
C ASP A 140 28.16 11.07 19.30
N LYS A 141 27.39 12.03 19.81
CA LYS A 141 26.22 12.56 19.09
C LYS A 141 26.62 13.22 17.77
N ASN A 142 27.71 13.99 17.78
CA ASN A 142 28.26 14.67 16.60
C ASN A 142 28.71 13.69 15.52
N LYS A 143 29.24 12.52 15.88
CA LYS A 143 29.55 11.45 14.91
C LYS A 143 28.32 11.05 14.09
N TYR A 144 27.18 10.85 14.75
CA TYR A 144 25.92 10.50 14.08
C TYR A 144 25.32 11.67 13.30
N ILE A 145 25.42 12.88 13.83
CA ILE A 145 24.95 14.10 13.14
C ILE A 145 25.75 14.32 11.85
N ALA A 146 27.08 14.22 11.90
CA ALA A 146 27.94 14.35 10.73
C ALA A 146 27.67 13.24 9.70
N LYS A 147 27.47 11.99 10.14
CA LYS A 147 27.09 10.87 9.26
C LYS A 147 25.74 11.13 8.59
N ALA A 148 24.74 11.58 9.34
CA ALA A 148 23.41 11.91 8.81
C ALA A 148 23.47 13.09 7.82
N ALA A 149 24.27 14.12 8.12
CA ALA A 149 24.46 15.27 7.24
C ALA A 149 25.08 14.86 5.89
N ARG A 150 26.13 14.02 5.91
CA ARG A 150 26.76 13.48 4.70
C ARG A 150 25.78 12.66 3.85
N LEU A 151 24.99 11.80 4.50
CA LEU A 151 23.95 11.01 3.81
C LEU A 151 22.84 11.89 3.24
N SER A 152 22.46 12.96 3.97
CA SER A 152 21.50 13.96 3.50
C SER A 152 21.98 14.66 2.24
N GLU A 153 23.23 15.08 2.21
CA GLU A 153 23.78 15.77 1.05
C GLU A 153 23.88 14.86 -0.18
N LYS A 154 24.38 13.63 0.01
CA LYS A 154 24.38 12.61 -1.05
C LYS A 154 22.98 12.38 -1.61
N TYR A 155 21.98 12.23 -0.74
CA TYR A 155 20.59 12.06 -1.14
C TYR A 155 20.04 13.24 -1.95
N LYS A 156 20.38 14.49 -1.59
CA LYS A 156 19.92 15.66 -2.36
C LYS A 156 20.44 15.64 -3.79
N ILE A 157 21.71 15.27 -3.97
CA ILE A 157 22.33 15.15 -5.29
C ILE A 157 21.66 14.02 -6.09
N GLU A 158 21.52 12.83 -5.49
CA GLU A 158 20.84 11.70 -6.12
C GLU A 158 19.40 12.02 -6.50
N LEU A 159 18.66 12.71 -5.61
CA LEU A 159 17.28 13.11 -5.85
C LEU A 159 17.19 14.09 -7.02
N LYS A 160 18.08 15.08 -7.09
CA LYS A 160 18.10 16.05 -8.20
C LYS A 160 18.35 15.36 -9.53
N ASN A 161 19.36 14.48 -9.60
CA ASN A 161 19.67 13.71 -10.80
C ASN A 161 18.48 12.81 -11.21
N TRP A 162 17.83 12.20 -10.22
CA TRP A 162 16.62 11.40 -10.46
C TRP A 162 15.46 12.26 -10.99
N GLU A 163 15.21 13.44 -10.43
CA GLU A 163 14.17 14.37 -10.91
C GLU A 163 14.44 14.83 -12.34
N GLU A 164 15.70 15.12 -12.70
CA GLU A 164 16.11 15.45 -14.07
C GLU A 164 15.88 14.30 -15.05
N ASN A 165 16.24 13.07 -14.66
CA ASN A 165 15.97 11.87 -15.46
C ASN A 165 14.46 11.65 -15.66
N MET A 166 13.66 11.84 -14.62
CA MET A 166 12.21 11.72 -14.68
C MET A 166 11.58 12.74 -15.64
N ILE A 167 12.12 13.96 -15.71
CA ILE A 167 11.68 14.98 -16.67
C ILE A 167 12.03 14.56 -18.10
N ARG A 168 13.23 14.02 -18.32
CA ARG A 168 13.71 13.55 -19.64
C ARG A 168 12.91 12.35 -20.15
N GLU A 169 12.53 11.44 -19.27
CA GLU A 169 11.72 10.25 -19.59
C GLU A 169 10.22 10.54 -19.69
N GLY A 170 9.80 11.80 -19.46
CA GLY A 170 8.41 12.23 -19.61
C GLY A 170 7.51 12.00 -18.39
N HIS A 171 8.05 11.50 -17.28
CA HIS A 171 7.34 11.22 -16.03
C HIS A 171 7.19 12.45 -15.12
N GLN A 172 6.91 13.62 -15.70
CA GLN A 172 6.82 14.89 -14.98
C GLN A 172 5.58 14.98 -14.06
N ASP A 173 4.53 14.26 -14.40
CA ASP A 173 3.28 14.14 -13.63
C ASP A 173 3.53 13.61 -12.21
N LEU A 174 4.44 12.64 -12.08
CA LEU A 174 4.81 12.04 -10.80
C LEU A 174 5.56 13.02 -9.87
N LEU A 175 6.24 14.03 -10.42
CA LEU A 175 6.96 15.07 -9.67
C LEU A 175 6.02 16.17 -9.14
N LYS A 176 4.97 16.52 -9.90
CA LYS A 176 4.03 17.61 -9.58
C LYS A 176 3.19 17.34 -8.32
N SER A 177 2.97 16.07 -7.96
CA SER A 177 2.28 15.66 -6.73
C SER A 177 2.98 16.21 -5.47
N THR A 178 4.32 16.24 -5.47
CA THR A 178 5.17 16.77 -4.39
C THR A 178 5.16 18.29 -4.29
N LEU A 179 4.93 19.01 -5.40
CA LEU A 179 4.92 20.48 -5.45
C LEU A 179 3.60 21.09 -4.96
N LYS A 180 2.45 20.44 -5.24
CA LYS A 180 1.15 20.88 -4.69
C LYS A 180 1.12 20.84 -3.16
N SER A 181 1.79 19.85 -2.54
CA SER A 181 1.92 19.78 -1.08
C SER A 181 2.72 20.94 -0.48
N LYS A 182 3.71 21.50 -1.20
CA LYS A 182 4.48 22.68 -0.72
C LYS A 182 3.73 24.00 -0.89
N ARG A 183 2.91 24.15 -1.95
CA ARG A 183 2.09 25.36 -2.16
C ARG A 183 1.04 25.54 -1.06
N ASN A 184 0.39 24.46 -0.62
CA ASN A 184 -0.63 24.57 0.42
C ASN A 184 -0.06 24.84 1.82
N THR A 185 1.19 24.46 2.11
CA THR A 185 1.85 24.77 3.40
C THR A 185 2.48 26.16 3.47
N ALA A 186 2.66 26.84 2.34
CA ALA A 186 3.27 28.17 2.28
C ALA A 186 2.23 29.31 2.35
N ILE A 187 0.98 29.04 2.00
CA ILE A 187 -0.11 30.03 2.00
C ILE A 187 -0.64 30.29 3.43
N ASP A 188 -0.42 29.37 4.36
CA ASP A 188 -0.95 29.45 5.74
C ASP A 188 -0.01 30.14 6.75
N LYS A 189 1.13 30.70 6.29
CA LYS A 189 2.11 31.39 7.16
C LYS A 189 2.12 32.92 7.05
N HIS A 190 1.17 33.50 6.31
CA HIS A 190 1.04 34.96 6.15
C HIS A 190 -0.36 35.49 6.51
N LYS A 191 -1.08 34.77 7.38
CA LYS A 191 -2.26 35.29 8.07
C LYS A 191 -2.04 35.23 9.57
N GLU A 192 -1.27 36.19 10.07
CA GLU A 192 -1.35 36.75 11.42
C GLU A 192 -0.73 38.15 11.37
#